data_AF-A0A2V3JLD2-F1
#
_entry.id   AF-A0A2V3JLD2-F1
#
_cell.length_a   1.000
_cell.length_b   1.000
_cell.length_c   1.000
_cell.angle_alpha   90.00
_cell.angle_beta   90.00
_cell.angle_gamma   90.00
#
_symmetry.space_group_name_H-M   'P 1'
#
loop_
_entity.id
_entity.type
_entity.pdbx_description
1 polymer ?
#
loop_
_entity_poly.entity_id
_entity_poly.type
_entity_poly.pdbx_seq_one_letter_code
_entity_poly.pdbx_strand_id
1 'polypeptide(L)'
;MSADENRYAQFLTKKEAWKKEGGAGDFNIFVSYSTNDSAKIQPLVNQISTIRGVNIFFAERSIMPGSLVNQTIIKKIEDADIFLVFFSESAVESNYVQQEIGAAKSRNKYVIPILLDSTKPTGMLEGVNYLNFHDPTKQLAEMNRLYQFIVRNVQSKKQGQALKFLGLLAIGYLLLKSD
;
A
#
# COMPACT_ATOMS: atom_id res chain seq x y z
N MET A 1 -17.06 -8.36 25.73
CA MET A 1 -16.11 -8.08 24.64
C MET A 1 -14.70 -8.21 25.18
N SER A 2 -13.85 -9.02 24.53
CA SER A 2 -12.45 -9.16 24.92
C SER A 2 -11.63 -7.94 24.48
N ALA A 3 -10.40 -7.79 25.01
CA ALA A 3 -9.50 -6.70 24.62
C ALA A 3 -9.16 -6.72 23.11
N ASP A 4 -9.13 -7.91 22.50
CA ASP A 4 -8.80 -8.11 21.09
C ASP A 4 -9.96 -7.72 20.16
N GLU A 5 -11.21 -8.02 20.52
CA GLU A 5 -12.40 -7.57 19.78
C GLU A 5 -12.48 -6.03 19.71
N ASN A 6 -12.19 -5.35 20.83
CA ASN A 6 -12.24 -3.88 20.87
C ASN A 6 -11.14 -3.24 20.00
N ARG A 7 -9.92 -3.79 20.03
CA ARG A 7 -8.82 -3.33 19.17
C ARG A 7 -9.13 -3.53 17.70
N TYR A 8 -9.73 -4.66 17.36
CA TYR A 8 -10.12 -4.98 15.99
C TYR A 8 -11.24 -4.05 15.49
N ALA A 9 -12.26 -3.77 16.30
CA ALA A 9 -13.29 -2.78 15.97
C ALA A 9 -12.71 -1.39 15.73
N GLN A 10 -11.82 -0.91 16.61
CA GLN A 10 -11.13 0.37 16.45
C GLN A 10 -10.24 0.41 15.20
N PHE A 11 -9.60 -0.72 14.87
CA PHE A 11 -8.84 -0.86 13.64
C PHE A 11 -9.73 -0.73 12.40
N LEU A 12 -10.90 -1.37 12.38
CA LEU A 12 -11.86 -1.23 11.29
C LEU A 12 -12.36 0.20 11.14
N THR A 13 -12.70 0.88 12.23
CA THR A 13 -13.12 2.29 12.19
C THR A 13 -12.02 3.19 11.64
N LYS A 14 -10.76 2.97 12.05
CA LYS A 14 -9.61 3.70 11.46
C LYS A 14 -9.39 3.36 9.99
N LYS A 15 -9.57 2.09 9.61
CA LYS A 15 -9.50 1.64 8.22
C LYS A 15 -10.54 2.33 7.35
N GLU A 16 -11.74 2.55 7.85
CA GLU A 16 -12.77 3.35 7.18
C GLU A 16 -12.35 4.82 7.09
N ALA A 17 -11.77 5.40 8.15
CA ALA A 17 -11.22 6.76 8.10
C ALA A 17 -10.03 6.90 7.13
N TRP A 18 -9.30 5.81 6.84
CA TRP A 18 -8.23 5.76 5.85
C TRP A 18 -8.74 5.59 4.41
N LYS A 19 -10.01 5.26 4.20
CA LYS A 19 -10.63 5.25 2.85
C LYS A 19 -10.88 6.66 2.35
N LYS A 20 -9.83 7.43 2.08
CA LYS A 20 -9.97 8.68 1.32
C LYS A 20 -9.90 8.37 -0.16
N GLU A 21 -10.72 9.06 -0.96
CA GLU A 21 -10.44 9.16 -2.39
C GLU A 21 -9.13 9.91 -2.55
N GLY A 22 -8.16 9.30 -3.24
CA GLY A 22 -6.84 9.91 -3.43
C GLY A 22 -6.96 11.10 -4.37
N GLY A 23 -6.38 12.25 -4.00
CA GLY A 23 -6.26 13.36 -4.92
C GLY A 23 -5.28 13.04 -6.05
N ALA A 24 -5.39 13.74 -7.18
CA ALA A 24 -4.48 13.57 -8.33
C ALA A 24 -2.98 13.76 -7.98
N GLY A 25 -2.65 14.29 -6.79
CA GLY A 25 -1.30 14.51 -6.25
C GLY A 25 -0.84 13.58 -5.13
N ASP A 26 -1.71 12.71 -4.62
CA ASP A 26 -1.39 11.90 -3.44
C ASP A 26 -0.63 10.63 -3.81
N PHE A 27 0.21 10.16 -2.90
CA PHE A 27 0.93 8.90 -3.01
C PHE A 27 0.06 7.77 -2.45
N ASN A 28 -0.43 6.94 -3.34
CA ASN A 28 -1.40 5.89 -3.07
C ASN A 28 -0.68 4.58 -2.73
N ILE A 29 -0.95 4.04 -1.56
CA ILE A 29 -0.38 2.78 -1.07
C ILE A 29 -1.50 1.77 -0.94
N PHE A 30 -1.42 0.67 -1.70
CA PHE A 30 -2.29 -0.47 -1.46
C PHE A 30 -1.68 -1.36 -0.38
N VAL A 31 -2.46 -1.73 0.64
CA VAL A 31 -2.03 -2.59 1.74
C VAL A 31 -2.79 -3.91 1.70
N SER A 32 -2.05 -4.99 1.43
CA SER A 32 -2.50 -6.38 1.48
C SER A 32 -1.95 -7.08 2.72
N TYR A 33 -2.81 -7.83 3.43
CA TYR A 33 -2.45 -8.56 4.65
C TYR A 33 -3.52 -9.60 4.99
N SER A 34 -3.14 -10.63 5.75
CA SER A 34 -4.11 -11.54 6.35
C SER A 34 -4.81 -10.90 7.53
N THR A 35 -6.11 -11.13 7.65
CA THR A 35 -6.92 -10.59 8.76
C THR A 35 -6.45 -11.07 10.14
N ASN A 36 -5.76 -12.22 10.18
CA ASN A 36 -5.17 -12.76 11.40
C ASN A 36 -3.95 -11.93 11.87
N ASP A 37 -3.38 -11.10 11.01
CA ASP A 37 -2.27 -10.19 11.32
C ASP A 37 -2.71 -8.76 11.67
N SER A 38 -4.03 -8.48 11.72
CA SER A 38 -4.56 -7.12 11.95
C SER A 38 -3.92 -6.40 13.13
N ALA A 39 -3.72 -7.10 14.25
CA ALA A 39 -3.13 -6.51 15.46
C ALA A 39 -1.65 -6.12 15.27
N LYS A 40 -0.87 -6.91 14.51
CA LYS A 40 0.54 -6.64 14.23
C LYS A 40 0.72 -5.48 13.25
N ILE A 41 -0.15 -5.38 12.25
CA ILE A 41 -0.02 -4.38 11.19
C ILE A 41 -0.54 -2.99 11.57
N GLN A 42 -1.52 -2.93 12.48
CA GLN A 42 -2.16 -1.68 12.88
C GLN A 42 -1.16 -0.56 13.29
N PRO A 43 -0.19 -0.79 14.19
CA PRO A 43 0.76 0.27 14.56
C PRO A 43 1.61 0.73 13.38
N LEU A 44 2.01 -0.18 12.49
CA LEU A 44 2.86 0.11 11.33
C LEU A 44 2.12 1.00 10.33
N VAL A 45 0.88 0.62 10.02
CA VAL A 45 0.01 1.36 9.10
C VAL A 45 -0.40 2.71 9.68
N ASN A 46 -0.67 2.79 10.99
CA ASN A 46 -0.91 4.08 11.67
C ASN A 46 0.25 5.04 11.42
N GLN A 47 1.49 4.58 11.62
CA GLN A 47 2.68 5.41 11.42
C GLN A 47 2.79 5.90 9.97
N ILE A 48 2.57 5.03 8.98
CA ILE A 48 2.58 5.40 7.56
C ILE A 48 1.48 6.43 7.25
N SER A 49 0.28 6.27 7.82
CA SER A 49 -0.86 7.16 7.58
C SER A 49 -0.65 8.60 8.07
N THR A 50 0.34 8.83 8.95
CA THR A 50 0.69 10.19 9.41
C THR A 50 1.46 10.99 8.37
N ILE A 51 1.99 10.35 7.32
CA ILE A 51 2.76 11.03 6.27
C ILE A 51 1.81 11.86 5.40
N ARG A 52 2.05 13.17 5.35
CA ARG A 52 1.22 14.09 4.56
C ARG A 52 1.29 13.79 3.06
N GLY A 53 0.13 13.63 2.44
CA GLY A 53 0.01 13.32 1.00
C GLY A 53 0.18 11.84 0.70
N VAL A 54 0.06 10.97 1.70
CA VAL A 54 -0.13 9.53 1.53
C VAL A 54 -1.61 9.21 1.65
N ASN A 55 -2.09 8.33 0.79
CA ASN A 55 -3.39 7.71 0.90
C ASN A 55 -3.23 6.19 0.98
N ILE A 56 -4.00 5.53 1.85
CA ILE A 56 -3.87 4.09 2.08
C ILE A 56 -5.16 3.38 1.70
N PHE A 57 -5.04 2.49 0.72
CA PHE A 57 -6.12 1.60 0.31
C PHE A 57 -5.94 0.24 0.94
N PHE A 58 -7.06 -0.37 1.31
CA PHE A 58 -7.11 -1.75 1.72
C PHE A 58 -8.14 -2.50 0.90
N ALA A 59 -7.82 -3.78 0.75
CA ALA A 59 -8.75 -4.87 0.64
C ALA A 59 -10.06 -4.72 1.44
N GLU A 60 -11.21 -4.74 0.78
CA GLU A 60 -12.52 -4.85 1.45
C GLU A 60 -12.94 -6.33 1.51
N ARG A 61 -13.50 -6.78 2.65
CA ARG A 61 -13.80 -8.20 2.91
C ARG A 61 -15.06 -8.74 2.20
N SER A 62 -15.58 -8.07 1.17
CA SER A 62 -16.81 -8.49 0.50
C SER A 62 -16.50 -9.32 -0.75
N ILE A 63 -16.05 -10.56 -0.57
CA ILE A 63 -15.92 -11.53 -1.67
C ILE A 63 -16.48 -12.87 -1.17
N MET A 64 -17.55 -13.36 -1.80
CA MET A 64 -18.04 -14.72 -1.58
C MET A 64 -17.07 -15.72 -2.23
N PRO A 65 -16.87 -16.92 -1.65
CA PRO A 65 -16.09 -17.97 -2.29
C PRO A 65 -16.52 -18.19 -3.76
N GLY A 66 -15.56 -18.17 -4.70
CA GLY A 66 -15.82 -18.32 -6.14
C GLY A 66 -16.08 -17.02 -6.90
N SER A 67 -16.17 -15.86 -6.23
CA SER A 67 -16.26 -14.57 -6.93
C SER A 67 -14.88 -14.03 -7.35
N LEU A 68 -14.84 -13.41 -8.53
CA LEU A 68 -13.64 -12.75 -9.06
C LEU A 68 -13.17 -11.65 -8.09
N VAL A 69 -11.87 -11.35 -8.10
CA VAL A 69 -11.34 -10.16 -7.40
C VAL A 69 -12.22 -8.97 -7.77
N ASN A 70 -12.83 -8.32 -6.77
CA ASN A 70 -13.75 -7.22 -6.99
C ASN A 70 -13.07 -6.18 -7.90
N GLN A 71 -13.75 -5.73 -8.97
CA GLN A 71 -13.23 -4.72 -9.89
C GLN A 71 -12.74 -3.45 -9.14
N THR A 72 -13.35 -3.15 -7.99
CA THR A 72 -12.92 -2.07 -7.10
C THR A 72 -11.53 -2.30 -6.51
N ILE A 73 -11.21 -3.53 -6.10
CA ILE A 73 -9.88 -3.88 -5.57
C ILE A 73 -8.85 -3.80 -6.69
N ILE A 74 -9.18 -4.36 -7.87
CA ILE A 74 -8.34 -4.25 -9.06
C ILE A 74 -8.02 -2.80 -9.37
N LYS A 75 -9.05 -1.94 -9.41
CA LYS A 75 -8.87 -0.51 -9.65
C LYS A 75 -8.02 0.17 -8.57
N LYS A 76 -8.23 -0.14 -7.29
CA LYS A 76 -7.39 0.39 -6.20
C LYS A 76 -5.93 -0.07 -6.31
N ILE A 77 -5.68 -1.29 -6.80
CA ILE A 77 -4.32 -1.78 -7.09
C ILE A 77 -3.75 -1.03 -8.30
N GLU A 78 -4.55 -0.81 -9.36
CA GLU A 78 -4.16 -0.02 -10.54
C GLU A 78 -3.84 1.45 -10.21
N ASP A 79 -4.58 2.05 -9.29
CA ASP A 79 -4.40 3.44 -8.86
C ASP A 79 -3.30 3.61 -7.81
N ALA A 80 -2.80 2.51 -7.23
CA ALA A 80 -1.72 2.53 -6.27
C ALA A 80 -0.35 2.78 -6.93
N ASP A 81 0.46 3.62 -6.30
CA ASP A 81 1.87 3.84 -6.68
C ASP A 81 2.73 2.67 -6.22
N ILE A 82 2.44 2.12 -5.03
CA ILE A 82 3.12 0.93 -4.49
C ILE A 82 2.11 -0.04 -3.87
N PHE A 83 2.52 -1.30 -3.81
CA PHE A 83 1.77 -2.37 -3.18
C PHE A 83 2.57 -2.91 -1.99
N LEU A 84 2.11 -2.63 -0.77
CA LEU A 84 2.68 -3.19 0.45
C LEU A 84 1.95 -4.48 0.79
N VAL A 85 2.70 -5.57 0.95
CA VAL A 85 2.15 -6.84 1.43
C VAL A 85 2.79 -7.22 2.74
N PHE A 86 1.98 -7.29 3.80
CA PHE A 86 2.41 -7.85 5.07
C PHE A 86 2.34 -9.37 4.97
N PHE A 87 3.51 -10.00 4.95
CA PHE A 87 3.71 -11.40 4.62
C PHE A 87 3.98 -12.21 5.89
N SER A 88 3.23 -13.30 6.05
CA SER A 88 3.23 -14.21 7.19
C SER A 88 2.73 -15.58 6.72
N GLU A 89 2.78 -16.60 7.58
CA GLU A 89 2.15 -17.90 7.32
C GLU A 89 0.65 -17.73 6.99
N SER A 90 -0.04 -16.92 7.79
CA SER A 90 -1.47 -16.66 7.57
C SER A 90 -1.76 -15.86 6.29
N ALA A 91 -0.78 -15.12 5.75
CA ALA A 91 -0.88 -14.45 4.46
C ALA A 91 -0.64 -15.42 3.28
N VAL A 92 0.20 -16.44 3.47
CA VAL A 92 0.37 -17.54 2.51
C VAL A 92 -0.93 -18.32 2.34
N GLU A 93 -1.58 -18.66 3.45
CA GLU A 93 -2.86 -19.40 3.45
C GLU A 93 -4.05 -18.57 2.95
N SER A 94 -3.90 -17.24 2.93
CA SER A 94 -4.96 -16.35 2.48
C SER A 94 -5.04 -16.31 0.95
N ASN A 95 -6.00 -17.05 0.38
CA ASN A 95 -6.36 -16.98 -1.05
C ASN A 95 -6.52 -15.53 -1.55
N TYR A 96 -7.06 -14.68 -0.68
CA TYR A 96 -7.27 -13.28 -0.97
C TYR A 96 -5.94 -12.52 -1.15
N VAL A 97 -5.00 -12.66 -0.20
CA VAL A 97 -3.66 -12.05 -0.32
C VAL A 97 -2.94 -12.57 -1.57
N GLN A 98 -3.04 -13.87 -1.86
CA GLN A 98 -2.43 -14.46 -3.07
C GLN A 98 -3.00 -13.86 -4.36
N GLN A 99 -4.32 -13.68 -4.44
CA GLN A 99 -4.97 -13.04 -5.59
C GLN A 99 -4.54 -11.58 -5.77
N GLU A 100 -4.42 -10.81 -4.68
CA GLU A 100 -3.98 -9.42 -4.76
C GLU A 100 -2.51 -9.30 -5.16
N ILE A 101 -1.63 -10.16 -4.64
CA ILE A 101 -0.23 -10.24 -5.08
C ILE A 101 -0.19 -10.49 -6.60
N GLY A 102 -0.98 -11.46 -7.09
CA GLY A 102 -1.07 -11.75 -8.52
C GLY A 102 -1.57 -10.56 -9.35
N ALA A 103 -2.63 -9.90 -8.90
CA ALA A 103 -3.17 -8.72 -9.55
C ALA A 103 -2.17 -7.55 -9.58
N ALA A 104 -1.40 -7.34 -8.51
CA ALA A 104 -0.37 -6.31 -8.43
C ALA A 104 0.81 -6.62 -9.36
N LYS A 105 1.29 -7.86 -9.35
CA LYS A 105 2.39 -8.32 -10.22
C LYS A 105 2.02 -8.26 -11.70
N SER A 106 0.82 -8.69 -12.07
CA SER A 106 0.36 -8.63 -13.47
C SER A 106 0.25 -7.20 -14.01
N ARG A 107 0.21 -6.20 -13.12
CA ARG A 107 0.14 -4.77 -13.43
C ARG A 107 1.46 -4.04 -13.23
N ASN A 108 2.56 -4.79 -13.08
CA ASN A 108 3.90 -4.25 -12.86
C ASN A 108 3.97 -3.28 -11.66
N LYS A 109 3.18 -3.52 -10.62
CA LYS A 109 3.23 -2.70 -9.41
C LYS A 109 4.52 -2.94 -8.65
N TYR A 110 5.02 -1.88 -8.02
CA TYR A 110 6.16 -2.00 -7.13
C TYR A 110 5.72 -2.64 -5.81
N VAL A 111 5.93 -3.96 -5.73
CA VAL A 111 5.52 -4.78 -4.57
C VAL A 111 6.64 -4.80 -3.53
N ILE A 112 6.31 -4.41 -2.30
CA ILE A 112 7.23 -4.42 -1.16
C ILE A 112 6.67 -5.40 -0.11
N PRO A 113 7.28 -6.58 0.04
CA PRO A 113 6.95 -7.50 1.11
C PRO A 113 7.50 -7.01 2.46
N ILE A 114 6.67 -7.09 3.49
CA ILE A 114 6.99 -6.80 4.89
C ILE A 114 6.80 -8.08 5.68
N LEU A 115 7.89 -8.68 6.11
CA LEU A 115 7.89 -9.98 6.77
C LEU A 115 7.48 -9.87 8.24
N LEU A 116 6.40 -10.52 8.65
CA LEU A 116 5.85 -10.49 10.02
C LEU A 116 6.25 -11.69 10.90
N ASP A 117 6.68 -12.79 10.29
CA ASP A 117 7.15 -14.01 10.96
C ASP A 117 8.35 -14.63 10.21
N SER A 118 8.68 -15.90 10.45
CA SER A 118 9.80 -16.56 9.77
C SER A 118 9.51 -16.99 8.32
N THR A 119 8.30 -16.75 7.80
CA THR A 119 7.82 -17.21 6.49
C THR A 119 8.40 -16.37 5.35
N LYS A 120 9.43 -16.88 4.68
CA LYS A 120 10.05 -16.15 3.56
C LYS A 120 9.08 -15.97 2.39
N PRO A 121 9.20 -14.87 1.61
CA PRO A 121 8.42 -14.70 0.38
C PRO A 121 8.60 -15.86 -0.59
N THR A 122 7.49 -16.45 -1.04
CA THR A 122 7.45 -17.58 -1.98
C THR A 122 6.58 -17.27 -3.20
N GLY A 123 6.58 -18.16 -4.19
CA GLY A 123 5.72 -18.06 -5.37
C GLY A 123 6.00 -16.78 -6.16
N MET A 124 4.99 -15.96 -6.39
CA MET A 124 5.15 -14.70 -7.13
C MET A 124 6.08 -13.68 -6.44
N LEU A 125 6.39 -13.86 -5.16
CA LEU A 125 7.33 -13.01 -4.43
C LEU A 125 8.72 -13.63 -4.27
N GLU A 126 8.99 -14.78 -4.88
CA GLU A 126 10.32 -15.38 -4.86
C GLU A 126 11.37 -14.43 -5.46
N GLY A 127 12.52 -14.31 -4.78
CA GLY A 127 13.60 -13.40 -5.16
C GLY A 127 13.31 -11.91 -4.94
N VAL A 128 12.12 -11.53 -4.45
CA VAL A 128 11.79 -10.13 -4.15
C VAL A 128 12.41 -9.72 -2.81
N ASN A 129 13.14 -8.60 -2.81
CA ASN A 129 13.67 -8.01 -1.59
C ASN A 129 12.52 -7.60 -0.64
N TYR A 130 12.69 -7.90 0.65
CA TYR A 130 11.69 -7.64 1.69
C TYR A 130 12.25 -6.82 2.85
N LEU A 131 11.36 -6.22 3.63
CA LEU A 131 11.67 -5.59 4.90
C LEU A 131 11.43 -6.60 6.03
N ASN A 132 12.43 -6.85 6.87
CA ASN A 132 12.33 -7.86 7.92
C ASN A 132 11.80 -7.25 9.23
N PHE A 133 10.49 -7.34 9.43
CA PHE A 133 9.82 -6.93 10.67
C PHE A 133 9.67 -8.07 11.67
N HIS A 134 10.02 -9.30 11.31
CA HIS A 134 10.03 -10.44 12.23
C HIS A 134 11.19 -10.33 13.23
N ASP A 135 12.37 -9.89 12.76
CA ASP A 135 13.56 -9.69 13.58
C ASP A 135 13.43 -8.40 14.41
N PRO A 136 13.25 -8.49 15.75
CA PRO A 136 13.02 -7.32 16.60
C PRO A 136 14.18 -6.32 16.58
N THR A 137 15.40 -6.80 16.31
CA THR A 137 16.60 -5.95 16.25
C THR A 137 16.63 -5.07 14.99
N LYS A 138 15.88 -5.45 13.95
CA LYS A 138 15.82 -4.76 12.66
C LYS A 138 14.57 -3.91 12.48
N GLN A 139 13.50 -4.18 13.22
CA GLN A 139 12.20 -3.51 13.07
C GLN A 139 12.30 -1.99 12.98
N LEU A 140 13.07 -1.34 13.86
CA LEU A 140 13.23 0.12 13.85
C LEU A 140 13.95 0.61 12.58
N ALA A 141 15.02 -0.08 12.18
CA ALA A 141 15.78 0.28 10.99
C ALA A 141 14.96 0.08 9.70
N GLU A 142 14.22 -1.03 9.61
CA GLU A 142 13.35 -1.33 8.47
C GLU A 142 12.13 -0.40 8.40
N MET A 143 11.57 -0.01 9.55
CA MET A 143 10.55 1.04 9.61
C MET A 143 11.09 2.38 9.12
N ASN A 144 12.27 2.79 9.58
CA ASN A 144 12.89 4.02 9.11
C ASN A 144 13.15 3.98 7.59
N ARG A 145 13.62 2.84 7.07
CA ARG A 145 13.82 2.64 5.64
C ARG A 145 12.52 2.77 4.85
N LEU A 146 11.45 2.13 5.32
CA LEU A 146 10.12 2.23 4.70
C LEU A 146 9.59 3.67 4.74
N TYR A 147 9.67 4.32 5.89
CA TYR A 147 9.21 5.69 6.10
C TYR A 147 9.93 6.66 5.14
N GLN A 148 11.26 6.59 5.10
CA GLN A 148 12.07 7.45 4.22
C GLN A 148 11.81 7.16 2.74
N PHE A 149 11.62 5.89 2.36
CA PHE A 149 11.21 5.53 1.01
C PHE A 149 9.87 6.19 0.64
N ILE A 150 8.86 6.10 1.51
CA ILE A 150 7.55 6.69 1.24
C ILE A 150 7.63 8.22 1.16
N VAL A 151 8.28 8.88 2.13
CA VAL A 151 8.43 10.35 2.14
C VAL A 151 9.11 10.85 0.87
N ARG A 152 10.18 10.19 0.44
CA ARG A 152 10.89 10.55 -0.80
C ARG A 152 9.97 10.43 -2.01
N ASN A 153 9.24 9.32 -2.14
CA ASN A 153 8.38 9.10 -3.30
C ASN A 153 7.16 10.04 -3.32
N VAL A 154 6.62 10.42 -2.15
CA VAL A 154 5.60 11.48 -2.04
C VAL A 154 6.12 12.79 -2.62
N GLN A 155 7.34 13.20 -2.25
CA GLN A 155 7.95 14.43 -2.76
C GLN A 155 8.22 14.35 -4.26
N SER A 156 8.77 13.23 -4.74
CA SER A 156 9.04 13.02 -6.17
C SER A 156 7.77 13.06 -7.01
N LYS A 157 6.66 12.47 -6.53
CA LYS A 157 5.36 12.52 -7.23
C LYS A 157 4.85 13.96 -7.35
N LYS A 158 4.93 14.74 -6.27
CA LYS A 158 4.52 16.17 -6.27
C LYS A 158 5.38 17.01 -7.19
N GLN A 159 6.70 16.85 -7.15
CA GLN A 159 7.63 17.57 -8.03
C GLN A 159 7.38 17.23 -9.51
N GLY A 160 7.19 15.95 -9.83
CA GLY A 160 6.90 15.52 -11.20
C GLY A 160 5.60 16.13 -11.75
N GLN A 161 4.58 16.30 -10.91
CA GLN A 161 3.35 16.98 -11.31
C GLN A 161 3.56 18.48 -11.52
N ALA A 162 4.24 19.15 -10.60
CA ALA A 162 4.54 20.58 -10.74
C ALA A 162 5.30 20.87 -12.04
N LEU A 163 6.29 20.05 -12.40
CA LEU A 163 7.02 20.17 -13.66
C LEU A 163 6.14 19.96 -14.90
N LYS A 164 5.23 18.98 -14.88
CA LYS A 164 4.27 18.77 -15.98
C LYS A 164 3.36 19.98 -16.19
N PHE A 165 2.84 20.55 -15.10
CA PHE A 165 2.00 21.75 -15.16
C PHE A 165 2.77 22.95 -15.72
N LEU A 166 3.99 23.20 -15.25
CA LEU A 166 4.85 24.27 -15.78
C LEU A 166 5.17 24.06 -17.27
N GLY A 167 5.42 22.82 -17.69
CA GLY A 167 5.64 22.48 -19.10
C GLY A 167 4.41 22.80 -19.97
N LEU A 168 3.21 22.45 -19.53
CA LEU A 168 1.97 22.76 -20.24
C LEU A 168 1.74 24.28 -20.35
N LEU A 169 2.00 25.04 -19.28
CA LEU A 169 1.90 26.52 -19.31
C LEU A 169 2.91 27.14 -20.29
N ALA A 170 4.15 26.64 -20.32
CA ALA A 170 5.17 27.13 -21.25
C ALA A 170 4.80 26.86 -22.71
N ILE A 171 4.29 25.65 -23.02
CA ILE A 171 3.79 25.30 -24.37
C ILE A 171 2.63 26.23 -24.77
N GLY A 172 1.65 26.42 -23.88
CA GLY A 172 0.52 27.32 -24.14
C GLY A 172 0.96 28.76 -24.39
N TYR A 173 1.91 29.28 -23.62
CA TYR A 173 2.46 30.62 -23.82
C TYR A 173 3.16 30.77 -25.19
N LEU A 174 3.93 29.75 -25.62
CA LEU A 174 4.58 29.77 -26.93
C LEU A 174 3.57 29.78 -28.08
N LEU A 175 2.49 29.01 -27.98
CA LEU A 175 1.42 28.97 -28.99
C LEU A 175 0.67 30.31 -29.09
N LEU A 176 0.46 31.02 -27.98
CA LEU A 176 -0.18 32.34 -27.98
C LEU A 176 0.71 33.46 -28.55
N LYS A 177 2.02 33.23 -28.64
CA LYS A 177 2.99 34.21 -29.17
C LYS A 177 3.39 33.93 -30.62
N SER A 178 2.96 32.80 -31.19
CA SER A 178 3.29 32.40 -32.56
C SER A 178 2.35 32.97 -33.64
N ASP A 179 1.38 33.80 -33.26
CA ASP A 179 0.55 34.64 -34.13
C ASP A 179 1.10 36.08 -34.21
#